data_AF-A0ABD5TDU8-F1
#
_entry.id   AF-A0ABD5TDU8-F1
#
_cell.length_a   1.000
_cell.length_b   1.000
_cell.length_c   1.000
_cell.angle_alpha   90.00
_cell.angle_beta   90.00
_cell.angle_gamma   90.00
#
_symmetry.space_group_name_H-M   'P 1'
#
loop_
_entity.id
_entity.type
_entity.pdbx_description
1 polymer ?
#
loop_
_entity_poly.entity_id
_entity_poly.type
_entity_poly.pdbx_seq_one_letter_code
_entity_poly.pdbx_strand_id
1 'polypeptide(L)' 'MALVETATFECGGCGTCAPSTWIDYDRLLYPVCPEYGRATGPLA' A
#
# COMPACT_ATOMS: atom_id res chain seq x y z
N MET A 1 14.33 11.01 19.99
CA MET A 1 13.04 11.03 19.27
C MET A 1 13.16 10.07 18.11
N ALA A 2 12.47 8.93 18.15
CA ALA A 2 12.45 8.00 17.01
C ALA A 2 11.45 8.55 15.99
N LEU A 3 11.93 9.08 14.87
CA LEU A 3 11.12 9.30 13.68
C LEU A 3 10.78 7.91 13.15
N VAL A 4 9.69 7.32 13.65
CA VAL A 4 9.08 6.19 12.95
C VAL A 4 8.33 6.84 11.79
N GLU A 5 9.01 7.00 10.66
CA GLU A 5 8.36 7.30 9.40
C GLU A 5 7.50 6.08 9.04
N THR A 6 6.30 6.02 9.61
CA THR A 6 5.28 5.07 9.18
C THR A 6 4.86 5.50 7.79
N ALA A 7 5.50 4.93 6.76
CA ALA A 7 5.05 5.13 5.39
C ALA A 7 3.58 4.67 5.31
N THR A 8 2.68 5.58 4.98
CA THR A 8 1.25 5.30 4.80
C THR A 8 1.03 4.98 3.33
N PHE A 9 0.38 3.85 3.07
CA PHE A 9 -0.13 3.51 1.76
C PHE A 9 -1.48 4.20 1.54
N GLU A 10 -1.64 4.78 0.35
CA GLU A 10 -2.92 5.31 -0.15
C GLU A 10 -3.25 4.65 -1.48
N CYS A 11 -4.43 4.05 -1.60
CA CYS A 11 -4.90 3.48 -2.84
C CYS A 11 -5.53 4.57 -3.72
N GLY A 12 -4.94 4.88 -4.88
CA GLY A 12 -5.51 5.84 -5.84
C GLY A 12 -6.84 5.44 -6.49
N GLY A 13 -7.34 4.22 -6.22
CA GLY A 13 -8.63 3.73 -6.73
C GLY A 13 -9.79 3.92 -5.74
N CYS A 14 -9.69 3.37 -4.52
CA CYS A 14 -10.71 3.53 -3.47
C CYS A 14 -10.49 4.74 -2.56
N GLY A 15 -9.27 5.28 -2.51
CA GLY A 15 -8.86 6.22 -1.46
C GLY A 15 -8.63 5.56 -0.09
N THR A 16 -8.52 4.23 -0.01
CA THR A 16 -8.22 3.58 1.27
C THR A 16 -6.81 3.93 1.72
N CYS A 17 -6.64 4.22 3.01
CA CYS A 17 -5.36 4.56 3.61
C CYS A 17 -5.03 3.58 4.74
N ALA A 18 -3.86 2.98 4.69
CA ALA A 18 -3.39 2.03 5.70
C ALA A 18 -1.88 2.14 5.90
N PRO A 19 -1.35 1.78 7.08
CA PRO A 19 0.09 1.74 7.28
C PRO A 19 0.72 0.69 6.36
N SER A 20 1.87 1.01 5.75
CA SER A 20 2.60 0.09 4.86
C SER A 20 2.95 -1.26 5.50
N THR A 21 3.06 -1.31 6.83
CA THR A 21 3.27 -2.56 7.59
C THR A 21 2.07 -3.50 7.59
N TRP A 22 0.89 -3.03 7.19
CA TRP A 22 -0.36 -3.80 7.11
C TRP A 22 -0.77 -4.09 5.67
N ILE A 23 0.06 -3.70 4.69
CA ILE A 23 -0.20 -3.90 3.27
C ILE A 23 0.56 -5.12 2.77
N ASP A 24 -0.15 -5.98 2.05
CA ASP A 24 0.46 -7.06 1.29
C ASP A 24 1.15 -6.50 0.03
N TYR A 25 2.21 -7.17 -0.40
CA TYR A 25 2.94 -6.81 -1.61
C TYR A 25 2.90 -7.98 -2.59
N ASP A 26 2.76 -7.66 -3.87
CA ASP A 26 2.81 -8.67 -4.92
C ASP A 26 4.25 -9.17 -5.16
N ARG A 27 4.43 -10.07 -6.14
CA ARG A 27 5.75 -10.64 -6.47
C ARG A 27 6.73 -9.60 -7.04
N LEU A 28 6.24 -8.45 -7.48
CA LEU A 28 7.03 -7.34 -8.00
C LEU A 28 7.23 -6.23 -6.96
N LEU A 29 6.82 -6.47 -5.71
CA LEU A 29 6.86 -5.51 -4.60
C LEU A 29 5.95 -4.29 -4.80
N TYR A 30 4.88 -4.41 -5.59
CA TYR A 30 3.82 -3.42 -5.63
C TYR A 30 2.84 -3.62 -4.47
N PRO A 31 2.45 -2.54 -3.77
CA PRO A 31 1.47 -2.62 -2.70
C PRO A 31 0.11 -3.07 -3.24
N VAL A 32 -0.51 -4.01 -2.55
CA VAL A 32 -1.82 -4.57 -2.88
C VAL A 32 -2.88 -3.88 -2.01
N CYS A 33 -3.89 -3.30 -2.67
CA CYS A 33 -5.00 -2.68 -1.97
C CYS A 33 -5.75 -3.71 -1.12
N PRO A 34 -5.93 -3.48 0.19
CA PRO A 34 -6.58 -4.43 1.09
C PRO A 34 -8.09 -4.55 0.82
N GLU A 35 -8.72 -3.52 0.24
CA GLU A 35 -10.16 -3.51 -0.06
C GLU A 35 -10.50 -4.29 -1.34
N TYR A 36 -9.67 -4.15 -2.39
CA TYR A 36 -9.93 -4.73 -3.71
C TYR A 36 -9.05 -5.92 -4.07
N GLY A 37 -7.97 -6.15 -3.32
CA GLY A 37 -6.97 -7.16 -3.61
C GLY A 37 -6.18 -6.90 -4.90
N ARG A 38 -6.17 -5.67 -5.41
CA ARG A 38 -5.45 -5.29 -6.64
C ARG A 38 -4.18 -4.54 -6.31
N ALA A 39 -3.10 -4.87 -7.02
CA ALA A 39 -1.86 -4.11 -6.95
C ALA A 39 -2.11 -2.68 -7.45
N THR A 40 -1.51 -1.70 -6.80
CA THR A 40 -1.50 -0.31 -7.27
C THR A 40 -0.08 0.09 -7.61
N GLY A 41 0.21 0.14 -8.90
CA GLY A 41 1.51 0.52 -9.44
C GLY A 41 1.37 0.95 -10.89
N PRO A 42 2.39 1.61 -11.47
CA PRO A 42 2.37 2.04 -12.86
C PRO A 42 2.31 0.87 -13.87
N LEU A 43 2.59 -0.35 -13.41
CA LEU A 43 2.56 -1.58 -14.21
C LEU A 43 1.37 -2.49 -13.85
N ALA A 44 0.48 -2.05 -12.96
CA ALA A 44 -0.69 -2.82 -12.50
C ALA A 44 -1.95 -2.57 -13.36
#